data_AF-A0A6N1XFM5-F1
#
_entry.id   AF-A0A6N1XFM5-F1
#
_cell.length_a   1.000
_cell.length_b   1.000
_cell.length_c   1.000
_cell.angle_alpha   90.00
_cell.angle_beta   90.00
_cell.angle_gamma   90.00
#
_symmetry.space_group_name_H-M   'P 1'
#
loop_
_entity.id
_entity.type
_entity.pdbx_description
1 polymer ?
#
loop_
_entity_poly.entity_id
_entity_poly.type
_entity_poly.pdbx_seq_one_letter_code
_entity_poly.pdbx_strand_id
1 'polypeptide(L)'
;MLFIFGLKGMSSPASARQGIIWAGYGMLIAIAATFLIPGLQNLALMILALVVGAAAAWISGKKVKMTDMPQMVAIYNGMGGGAAAAIAAIAFARGEAHGTVATTLAVLGALIGSVSFTGSCVAYAKLQGLLKKAHRLPAQNAVNVVLALAAVVLGGTMIVVAPARPELIYAFFAIALLLGLIVTLPIGGADMPVVISLFNAFTGLAVGFEGYVQGNPALIIAGIVVGAAGTLLTQLMAKAMNRPISNILFTPMVAASSGEAITGTMKELSGLDAAAMMRYASKVIIVPGYGMAVAHAQHKVWEMTAILEEAGVEVKFAIHPVAGRMPGHMNVLLAEAGVPYDKIFDLDEINGEFAQADVALIIGANDVVNPTARTDKSSPIYGMPILNADMAQNVIVIKRGKGTGYSGIENALFYTDNCRMLYGDAQPMAGEIIQHLKTMG
;
A
#
# COMPACT_ATOMS: atom_id res chain seq x y z
N MET A 1 15.82 -19.75 9.09
CA MET A 1 14.83 -20.77 8.66
C MET A 1 13.39 -20.37 8.94
N LEU A 2 13.00 -20.12 10.20
CA LEU A 2 11.59 -19.80 10.53
C LEU A 2 11.03 -18.57 9.81
N PHE A 3 11.82 -17.50 9.64
CA PHE A 3 11.40 -16.33 8.85
C PHE A 3 11.16 -16.65 7.37
N ILE A 4 11.98 -17.53 6.78
CA ILE A 4 11.84 -17.93 5.37
C ILE A 4 10.57 -18.77 5.19
N PHE A 5 10.35 -19.76 6.06
CA PHE A 5 9.10 -20.55 6.04
C PHE A 5 7.88 -19.70 6.37
N GLY A 6 8.03 -18.72 7.25
CA GLY A 6 6.96 -17.76 7.55
C GLY A 6 6.55 -16.97 6.32
N LEU A 7 7.53 -16.39 5.60
CA LEU A 7 7.27 -15.64 4.37
C LEU A 7 6.66 -16.53 3.27
N LYS A 8 7.19 -17.74 3.08
CA LYS A 8 6.62 -18.72 2.15
C LYS A 8 5.19 -19.12 2.52
N GLY A 9 4.89 -19.28 3.81
CA GLY A 9 3.54 -19.56 4.28
C GLY A 9 2.58 -18.41 3.99
N MET A 10 3.04 -17.15 4.07
CA MET A 10 2.24 -15.96 3.79
C MET A 10 1.95 -15.72 2.30
N SER A 11 2.60 -16.43 1.38
CA SER A 11 2.35 -16.26 -0.06
C SER A 11 1.14 -17.03 -0.60
N SER A 12 0.41 -17.76 0.26
CA SER A 12 -0.81 -18.49 -0.10
C SER A 12 -1.90 -18.27 0.95
N PRO A 13 -3.16 -18.04 0.56
CA PRO A 13 -4.27 -17.89 1.50
C PRO A 13 -4.40 -19.06 2.49
N ALA A 14 -4.21 -20.30 2.02
CA ALA A 14 -4.38 -21.51 2.83
C ALA A 14 -3.34 -21.61 3.96
N SER A 15 -2.10 -21.15 3.73
CA SER A 15 -1.02 -21.22 4.71
C SER A 15 -0.73 -19.88 5.41
N ALA A 16 -1.41 -18.79 5.05
CA ALA A 16 -1.07 -17.44 5.48
C ALA A 16 -1.03 -17.30 7.01
N ARG A 17 -2.04 -17.83 7.70
CA ARG A 17 -2.11 -17.83 9.17
C ARG A 17 -0.94 -18.59 9.79
N GLN A 18 -0.61 -19.75 9.25
CA GLN A 18 0.50 -20.56 9.77
C GLN A 18 1.84 -19.86 9.50
N GLY A 19 1.98 -19.21 8.34
CA GLY A 19 3.16 -18.43 7.97
C GLY A 19 3.50 -17.34 8.99
N ILE A 20 2.53 -16.50 9.36
CA ILE A 20 2.77 -15.43 10.33
C ILE A 20 3.11 -15.98 11.73
N ILE A 21 2.54 -17.13 12.13
CA ILE A 21 2.86 -17.80 13.40
C ILE A 21 4.32 -18.29 13.41
N TRP A 22 4.79 -18.93 12.32
CA TRP A 22 6.18 -19.36 12.21
C TRP A 22 7.16 -18.19 12.31
N ALA A 23 6.86 -17.07 11.65
CA ALA A 23 7.66 -15.85 11.76
C ALA A 23 7.66 -15.32 13.21
N GLY A 24 6.52 -15.36 13.91
CA GLY A 24 6.39 -14.98 15.31
C GLY A 24 7.27 -15.80 16.25
N TYR A 25 7.27 -17.13 16.11
CA TYR A 25 8.19 -17.99 16.87
C TYR A 25 9.66 -17.70 16.54
N GLY A 26 9.98 -17.42 15.27
CA GLY A 26 11.31 -16.99 14.87
C GLY A 26 11.79 -15.75 15.60
N MET A 27 10.92 -14.74 15.75
CA MET A 27 11.23 -13.51 16.49
C MET A 27 11.42 -13.76 17.98
N LEU A 28 10.54 -14.56 18.62
CA LEU A 28 10.68 -14.91 20.04
C LEU A 28 12.00 -15.62 20.33
N ILE A 29 12.38 -16.58 19.49
CA ILE A 29 13.66 -17.31 19.63
C ILE A 29 14.85 -16.37 19.44
N ALA A 30 14.80 -15.47 18.46
CA ALA A 30 15.89 -14.51 18.21
C ALA A 30 16.10 -13.55 19.40
N ILE A 31 15.00 -13.03 19.97
CA ILE A 31 15.05 -12.20 21.17
C ILE A 31 15.61 -13.00 22.36
N ALA A 32 15.08 -14.21 22.61
CA ALA A 32 15.54 -15.05 23.72
C ALA A 32 17.02 -15.39 23.59
N ALA A 33 17.49 -15.76 22.39
CA ALA A 33 18.89 -16.03 22.11
C ALA A 33 19.79 -14.81 22.35
N THR A 34 19.29 -13.60 22.06
CA THR A 34 20.03 -12.35 22.31
C THR A 34 20.30 -12.16 23.80
N PHE A 35 19.34 -12.47 24.68
CA PHE A 35 19.51 -12.41 26.13
C PHE A 35 20.50 -13.44 26.70
N LEU A 36 20.92 -14.43 25.90
CA LEU A 36 21.94 -15.40 26.28
C LEU A 36 23.36 -14.96 25.88
N ILE A 37 23.52 -13.83 25.19
CA ILE A 37 24.83 -13.30 24.81
C ILE A 37 25.60 -12.91 26.08
N PRO A 38 26.82 -13.45 26.29
CA PRO A 38 27.64 -13.11 27.45
C PRO A 38 27.99 -11.61 27.49
N GLY A 39 28.00 -11.04 28.69
CA GLY A 39 28.43 -9.64 28.89
C GLY A 39 27.36 -8.59 28.61
N LEU A 40 26.08 -8.98 28.46
CA LEU A 40 24.98 -8.02 28.38
C LEU A 40 24.89 -7.14 29.64
N GLN A 41 24.91 -5.83 29.42
CA GLN A 41 24.69 -4.81 30.45
C GLN A 41 23.30 -4.20 30.31
N ASN A 42 22.84 -3.47 31.33
CA ASN A 42 21.58 -2.72 31.29
C ASN A 42 20.31 -3.57 31.05
N LEU A 43 20.28 -4.81 31.59
CA LEU A 43 19.15 -5.75 31.43
C LEU A 43 17.79 -5.12 31.77
N ALA A 44 17.71 -4.35 32.86
CA ALA A 44 16.47 -3.69 33.27
C ALA A 44 15.96 -2.68 32.23
N LEU A 45 16.86 -1.89 31.63
CA LEU A 45 16.50 -0.93 30.58
C LEU A 45 16.08 -1.64 29.28
N MET A 46 16.76 -2.74 28.92
CA MET A 46 16.39 -3.53 27.74
C MET A 46 15.00 -4.16 27.89
N ILE A 47 14.71 -4.76 29.06
CA ILE A 47 13.39 -5.33 29.33
C ILE A 47 12.32 -4.24 29.34
N LEU A 48 12.58 -3.09 29.97
CA LEU A 48 11.65 -1.97 29.99
C LEU A 48 11.35 -1.46 28.57
N ALA A 49 12.38 -1.26 27.74
CA ALA A 49 12.22 -0.82 26.36
C ALA A 49 11.41 -1.84 25.53
N LEU A 50 11.68 -3.14 25.71
CA LEU A 50 10.94 -4.21 25.04
C LEU A 50 9.47 -4.22 25.45
N VAL A 51 9.17 -4.15 26.75
CA VAL A 51 7.80 -4.15 27.28
C VAL A 51 7.04 -2.93 26.80
N VAL A 52 7.62 -1.73 26.89
CA VAL A 52 6.97 -0.48 26.47
C VAL A 52 6.72 -0.49 24.96
N GLY A 53 7.72 -0.85 24.16
CA GLY A 53 7.59 -0.92 22.70
C GLY A 53 6.55 -1.96 22.25
N ALA A 54 6.62 -3.17 22.81
CA ALA A 54 5.69 -4.25 22.48
C ALA A 54 4.26 -3.92 22.91
N ALA A 55 4.06 -3.37 24.11
CA ALA A 55 2.74 -2.98 24.60
C ALA A 55 2.14 -1.85 23.74
N ALA A 56 2.93 -0.83 23.41
CA ALA A 56 2.46 0.28 22.57
C ALA A 56 2.06 -0.20 21.17
N ALA A 57 2.88 -1.03 20.52
CA ALA A 57 2.57 -1.59 19.21
C ALA A 57 1.35 -2.53 19.26
N TRP A 58 1.26 -3.38 20.29
CA TRP A 58 0.12 -4.30 20.47
C TRP A 58 -1.20 -3.55 20.67
N ILE A 59 -1.22 -2.54 21.55
CA ILE A 59 -2.42 -1.77 21.86
C ILE A 59 -2.88 -0.98 20.62
N SER A 60 -1.95 -0.35 19.90
CA SER A 60 -2.27 0.42 18.70
C SER A 60 -2.75 -0.48 17.56
N GLY A 61 -2.09 -1.61 17.31
CA GLY A 61 -2.48 -2.56 16.27
C GLY A 61 -3.81 -3.25 16.53
N LYS A 62 -4.19 -3.49 17.80
CA LYS A 62 -5.49 -4.11 18.14
C LYS A 62 -6.68 -3.15 18.03
N LYS A 63 -6.44 -1.84 18.15
CA LYS A 63 -7.51 -0.82 18.18
C LYS A 63 -7.80 -0.20 16.81
N VAL A 64 -6.87 -0.30 15.85
CA VAL A 64 -7.04 0.33 14.53
C VAL A 64 -8.13 -0.36 13.71
N LYS A 65 -8.88 0.42 12.92
CA LYS A 65 -9.87 -0.10 11.98
C LYS A 65 -9.19 -0.69 10.75
N MET A 66 -9.81 -1.68 10.09
CA MET A 66 -9.22 -2.29 8.89
C MET A 66 -9.02 -1.31 7.73
N THR A 67 -9.85 -0.27 7.63
CA THR A 67 -9.69 0.82 6.65
C THR A 67 -8.44 1.68 6.89
N ASP A 68 -7.94 1.69 8.13
CA ASP A 68 -6.81 2.49 8.61
C ASP A 68 -5.49 1.69 8.66
N MET A 69 -5.50 0.44 8.16
CA MET A 69 -4.31 -0.41 8.10
C MET A 69 -3.13 0.19 7.31
N PRO A 70 -3.32 0.89 6.16
CA PRO A 70 -2.21 1.45 5.40
C PRO A 70 -1.29 2.37 6.21
N GLN A 71 -1.86 3.28 7.02
CA GLN A 71 -1.05 4.18 7.83
C GLN A 71 -0.29 3.45 8.94
N MET A 72 -0.88 2.41 9.53
CA MET A 72 -0.21 1.63 10.57
C MET A 72 0.99 0.86 10.02
N VAL A 73 0.87 0.29 8.83
CA VAL A 73 2.00 -0.33 8.13
C VAL A 73 3.11 0.69 7.88
N ALA A 74 2.76 1.90 7.44
CA ALA A 74 3.73 2.97 7.24
C ALA A 74 4.52 3.28 8.52
N ILE A 75 3.84 3.59 9.64
CA ILE A 75 4.54 4.01 10.86
C ILE A 75 5.38 2.88 11.48
N TYR A 76 4.90 1.64 11.49
CA TYR A 76 5.68 0.51 12.01
C TYR A 76 6.91 0.22 11.14
N ASN A 77 6.78 0.32 9.82
CA ASN A 77 7.93 0.23 8.94
C ASN A 77 8.95 1.35 9.22
N GLY A 78 8.45 2.59 9.37
CA GLY A 78 9.28 3.73 9.72
C GLY A 78 10.08 3.49 10.99
N MET A 79 9.43 3.03 12.06
CA MET A 79 10.07 2.70 13.33
C MET A 79 11.18 1.64 13.16
N GLY A 80 10.99 0.64 12.28
CA GLY A 80 12.03 -0.32 11.92
C GLY A 80 13.24 0.33 11.26
N GLY A 81 13.03 1.23 10.31
CA GLY A 81 14.11 2.01 9.68
C GLY A 81 14.83 2.92 10.68
N GLY A 82 14.08 3.54 11.60
CA GLY A 82 14.62 4.35 12.69
C GLY A 82 15.48 3.52 13.67
N ALA A 83 15.07 2.28 13.97
CA ALA A 83 15.86 1.37 14.79
C ALA A 83 17.18 0.98 14.10
N ALA A 84 17.17 0.69 12.79
CA ALA A 84 18.39 0.44 12.03
C ALA A 84 19.33 1.66 12.04
N ALA A 85 18.78 2.87 11.82
CA ALA A 85 19.54 4.11 11.91
C ALA A 85 20.14 4.34 13.32
N ALA A 86 19.42 4.01 14.39
CA ALA A 86 19.92 4.12 15.75
C ALA A 86 21.05 3.12 16.05
N ILE A 87 20.95 1.88 15.55
CA ILE A 87 22.03 0.89 15.65
C ILE A 87 23.29 1.42 14.97
N ALA A 88 23.17 1.95 13.75
CA ALA A 88 24.29 2.53 13.02
C ALA A 88 24.90 3.73 13.76
N ALA A 89 24.06 4.62 14.30
CA ALA A 89 24.51 5.79 15.07
C ALA A 89 25.35 5.37 16.29
N ILE A 90 24.94 4.32 17.01
CA ILE A 90 25.69 3.78 18.15
C ILE A 90 27.01 3.16 17.67
N ALA A 91 26.99 2.38 16.58
CA ALA A 91 28.20 1.78 16.02
C ALA A 91 29.24 2.84 15.61
N PHE A 92 28.80 3.95 15.02
CA PHE A 92 29.68 5.09 14.71
C PHE A 92 30.17 5.81 15.97
N ALA A 93 29.29 6.07 16.94
CA ALA A 93 29.66 6.77 18.18
C ALA A 93 30.69 5.99 19.01
N ARG A 94 30.64 4.66 18.97
CA ARG A 94 31.60 3.78 19.65
C ARG A 94 32.83 3.44 18.82
N GLY A 95 32.84 3.78 17.53
CA GLY A 95 33.92 3.43 16.61
C GLY A 95 33.99 1.93 16.30
N GLU A 96 32.88 1.19 16.44
CA GLU A 96 32.80 -0.28 16.24
C GLU A 96 32.78 -0.69 14.76
N ALA A 97 32.54 0.24 13.84
CA ALA A 97 32.53 -0.03 12.40
C ALA A 97 33.97 -0.14 11.85
N HIS A 98 34.58 -1.32 11.97
CA HIS A 98 35.96 -1.57 11.57
C HIS A 98 36.09 -2.09 10.13
N GLY A 99 36.94 -1.43 9.34
CA GLY A 99 37.25 -1.81 7.97
C GLY A 99 36.28 -1.22 6.96
N THR A 100 36.80 -0.90 5.77
CA THR A 100 36.10 -0.13 4.73
C THR A 100 34.73 -0.72 4.37
N VAL A 101 34.62 -2.05 4.30
CA VAL A 101 33.36 -2.72 3.96
C VAL A 101 32.31 -2.53 5.06
N ALA A 102 32.66 -2.76 6.33
CA ALA A 102 31.72 -2.61 7.44
C ALA A 102 31.30 -1.15 7.60
N THR A 103 32.24 -0.20 7.53
CA THR A 103 31.92 1.24 7.59
C THR A 103 31.02 1.66 6.44
N THR A 104 31.25 1.14 5.22
CA THR A 104 30.39 1.43 4.06
C THR A 104 28.97 0.91 4.27
N LEU A 105 28.83 -0.33 4.76
CA LEU A 105 27.52 -0.92 5.02
C LEU A 105 26.78 -0.20 6.14
N ALA A 106 27.48 0.24 7.20
CA ALA A 106 26.91 1.05 8.27
C ALA A 106 26.42 2.42 7.76
N VAL A 107 27.18 3.06 6.87
CA VAL A 107 26.74 4.34 6.26
C VAL A 107 25.51 4.15 5.39
N LEU A 108 25.48 3.08 4.58
CA LEU A 108 24.33 2.77 3.73
C LEU A 108 23.10 2.40 4.56
N GLY A 109 23.26 1.55 5.59
CA GLY A 109 22.18 1.16 6.49
C GLY A 109 21.62 2.37 7.26
N ALA A 110 22.49 3.24 7.78
CA ALA A 110 22.09 4.49 8.41
C ALA A 110 21.31 5.42 7.46
N LEU A 111 21.82 5.64 6.24
CA LEU A 111 21.16 6.50 5.25
C LEU A 111 19.77 5.98 4.91
N ILE A 112 19.69 4.70 4.54
CA ILE A 112 18.46 4.05 4.11
C ILE A 112 17.45 3.99 5.27
N GLY A 113 17.91 3.67 6.48
CA GLY A 113 17.09 3.63 7.69
C GLY A 113 16.50 4.99 8.05
N SER A 114 17.32 6.06 8.05
CA SER A 114 16.87 7.42 8.34
C SER A 114 15.88 7.96 7.31
N VAL A 115 16.15 7.75 6.01
CA VAL A 115 15.24 8.14 4.93
C VAL A 115 13.90 7.40 5.05
N SER A 116 13.94 6.10 5.36
CA SER A 116 12.74 5.28 5.52
C SER A 116 11.93 5.69 6.74
N PHE A 117 12.59 6.08 7.84
CA PHE A 117 11.92 6.54 9.05
C PHE A 117 11.10 7.80 8.80
N THR A 118 11.73 8.89 8.36
CA THR A 118 11.03 10.17 8.17
C THR A 118 10.07 10.13 6.99
N GLY A 119 10.42 9.42 5.91
CA GLY A 119 9.51 9.21 4.79
C GLY A 119 8.24 8.47 5.21
N SER A 120 8.38 7.40 6.00
CA SER A 120 7.23 6.67 6.54
C SER A 120 6.38 7.51 7.51
N CYS A 121 6.98 8.40 8.30
CA CYS A 121 6.24 9.35 9.14
C CYS A 121 5.40 10.32 8.30
N VAL A 122 5.92 10.82 7.18
CA VAL A 122 5.16 11.66 6.24
C VAL A 122 4.03 10.86 5.59
N ALA A 123 4.29 9.61 5.19
CA ALA A 123 3.26 8.72 4.63
C ALA A 123 2.13 8.46 5.63
N TYR A 124 2.46 8.14 6.88
CA TYR A 124 1.50 8.01 7.98
C TYR A 124 0.65 9.27 8.14
N ALA A 125 1.29 10.44 8.23
CA ALA A 125 0.59 11.71 8.44
C ALA A 125 -0.37 12.05 7.29
N LYS A 126 -0.01 11.70 6.04
CA LYS A 126 -0.89 11.88 4.87
C LYS A 126 -2.08 10.94 4.89
N LEU A 127 -1.85 9.66 5.17
CA LEU A 127 -2.90 8.64 5.17
C LEU A 127 -3.88 8.84 6.34
N GLN A 128 -3.39 9.29 7.49
CA GLN A 128 -4.19 9.67 8.66
C GLN A 128 -4.96 10.99 8.46
N GLY A 129 -4.70 11.73 7.38
CA GLY A 129 -5.35 13.02 7.11
C GLY A 129 -4.81 14.20 7.93
N LEU A 130 -3.68 14.02 8.63
CA LEU A 130 -2.95 15.11 9.32
C LEU A 130 -2.29 16.05 8.29
N LEU A 131 -1.81 15.50 7.17
CA LEU A 131 -1.29 16.24 6.03
C LEU A 131 -2.21 16.06 4.81
N LYS A 132 -3.04 17.07 4.54
CA LYS A 132 -4.17 16.97 3.60
C LYS A 132 -3.81 17.10 2.10
N LYS A 133 -2.61 17.58 1.76
CA LYS A 133 -2.19 17.82 0.37
C LYS A 133 -0.75 17.42 0.14
N ALA A 134 -0.45 16.98 -1.09
CA ALA A 134 0.92 16.91 -1.57
C ALA A 134 1.50 18.32 -1.58
N HIS A 135 2.62 18.53 -0.89
CA HIS A 135 3.28 19.81 -0.84
C HIS A 135 4.55 19.73 -1.68
N ARG A 136 4.64 20.57 -2.71
CA ARG A 136 5.78 20.63 -3.61
C ARG A 136 6.59 21.87 -3.28
N LEU A 137 7.88 21.69 -3.06
CA LEU A 137 8.81 22.79 -2.91
C LEU A 137 9.16 23.40 -4.29
N PRO A 138 9.52 24.69 -4.34
CA PRO A 138 10.14 25.27 -5.52
C PRO A 138 11.37 24.44 -5.93
N ALA A 139 11.45 24.04 -7.20
CA ALA A 139 12.52 23.19 -7.73
C ALA A 139 12.71 21.86 -6.96
N GLN A 140 11.62 21.22 -6.52
CA GLN A 140 11.62 19.96 -5.75
C GLN A 140 12.66 18.92 -6.19
N ASN A 141 12.78 18.65 -7.49
CA ASN A 141 13.73 17.64 -7.99
C ASN A 141 15.18 18.06 -7.73
N ALA A 142 15.51 19.34 -7.88
CA ALA A 142 16.84 19.87 -7.57
C ALA A 142 17.14 19.77 -6.08
N VAL A 143 16.16 20.12 -5.22
CA VAL A 143 16.29 19.99 -3.76
C VAL A 143 16.54 18.53 -3.36
N ASN A 144 15.79 17.58 -3.93
CA ASN A 144 15.97 16.15 -3.69
C ASN A 144 17.39 15.69 -4.06
N VAL A 145 17.86 16.08 -5.25
CA VAL A 145 19.20 15.73 -5.74
C VAL A 145 20.30 16.32 -4.85
N VAL A 146 20.18 17.60 -4.46
CA VAL A 146 21.16 18.26 -3.60
C VAL A 146 21.23 17.59 -2.23
N LEU A 147 20.09 17.28 -1.61
CA LEU A 147 20.06 16.56 -0.33
C LEU A 147 20.64 15.15 -0.43
N ALA A 148 20.33 14.43 -1.52
CA ALA A 148 20.87 13.09 -1.75
C ALA A 148 22.40 13.13 -1.95
N LEU A 149 22.91 14.07 -2.75
CA LEU A 149 24.34 14.26 -2.95
C LEU A 149 25.03 14.67 -1.65
N ALA A 150 24.44 15.58 -0.88
CA ALA A 150 24.97 15.97 0.44
C ALA A 150 25.06 14.75 1.38
N ALA A 151 24.03 13.92 1.45
CA ALA A 151 24.03 12.70 2.26
C ALA A 151 25.15 11.73 1.82
N VAL A 152 25.30 11.52 0.50
CA VAL A 152 26.34 10.64 -0.07
C VAL A 152 27.74 11.19 0.18
N VAL A 153 27.96 12.49 0.03
CA VAL A 153 29.28 13.12 0.28
C VAL A 153 29.63 13.05 1.77
N LEU A 154 28.69 13.34 2.67
CA LEU A 154 28.93 13.23 4.11
C LEU A 154 29.22 11.77 4.51
N GLY A 155 28.43 10.82 4.01
CA GLY A 155 28.65 9.40 4.25
C GLY A 155 29.97 8.89 3.68
N GLY A 156 30.32 9.30 2.45
CA GLY A 156 31.61 9.00 1.84
C GLY A 156 32.78 9.56 2.65
N THR A 157 32.64 10.78 3.16
CA THR A 157 33.63 11.38 4.07
C THR A 157 33.76 10.55 5.34
N MET A 158 32.66 10.11 5.96
CA MET A 158 32.68 9.25 7.15
C MET A 158 33.45 7.94 6.91
N ILE A 159 33.37 7.37 5.70
CA ILE A 159 34.11 6.15 5.33
C ILE A 159 35.61 6.43 5.25
N VAL A 160 36.02 7.56 4.66
CA VAL A 160 37.44 7.91 4.49
C VAL A 160 38.09 8.29 5.81
N VAL A 161 37.39 9.04 6.67
CA VAL A 161 37.95 9.56 7.93
C VAL A 161 37.61 8.71 9.15
N ALA A 162 37.31 7.42 8.97
CA ALA A 162 36.90 6.55 10.07
C ALA A 162 38.00 6.41 11.16
N PRO A 163 37.71 6.62 12.46
CA PRO A 163 36.41 6.97 13.02
C PRO A 163 36.02 8.44 12.77
N ALA A 164 34.82 8.64 12.23
CA ALA A 164 34.29 9.97 11.91
C ALA A 164 34.07 10.81 13.17
N ARG A 165 34.29 12.12 13.07
CA ARG A 165 34.02 13.05 14.17
C ARG A 165 32.50 13.17 14.43
N PRO A 166 32.08 13.41 15.69
CA PRO A 166 30.65 13.51 16.04
C PRO A 166 29.87 14.53 15.22
N GLU A 167 30.46 15.67 14.88
CA GLU A 167 29.79 16.72 14.11
C GLU A 167 29.42 16.23 12.70
N LEU A 168 30.29 15.42 12.09
CA LEU A 168 30.05 14.83 10.77
C LEU A 168 28.93 13.79 10.84
N ILE A 169 28.92 12.96 11.90
CA ILE A 169 27.86 11.97 12.13
C ILE A 169 26.50 12.67 12.28
N TYR A 170 26.42 13.71 13.13
CA TYR A 170 25.18 14.46 13.33
C TYR A 170 24.70 15.15 12.05
N ALA A 171 25.61 15.77 11.29
CA ALA A 171 25.28 16.39 10.01
C ALA A 171 24.74 15.37 9.01
N PHE A 172 25.37 14.19 8.91
CA PHE A 172 24.92 13.11 8.04
C PHE A 172 23.50 12.65 8.39
N PHE A 173 23.23 12.34 9.67
CA PHE A 173 21.89 11.91 10.10
C PHE A 173 20.83 13.00 9.91
N ALA A 174 21.15 14.27 10.20
CA ALA A 174 20.24 15.38 9.97
C ALA A 174 19.83 15.51 8.49
N ILE A 175 20.81 15.40 7.57
CA ILE A 175 20.54 15.45 6.13
C ILE A 175 19.77 14.21 5.67
N ALA A 176 20.09 13.01 6.16
CA ALA A 176 19.38 11.78 5.80
C ALA A 176 17.92 11.79 6.25
N LEU A 177 17.65 12.25 7.48
CA LEU A 177 16.30 12.44 8.02
C LEU A 177 15.54 13.50 7.22
N LEU A 178 16.17 14.63 6.89
CA LEU A 178 15.58 15.67 6.08
C LEU A 178 15.26 15.17 4.67
N LEU A 179 16.16 14.40 4.05
CA LEU A 179 15.96 13.81 2.74
C LEU A 179 14.70 12.93 2.68
N GLY A 180 14.51 12.04 3.65
CA GLY A 180 13.31 11.18 3.71
C GLY A 180 12.01 11.98 3.83
N LEU A 181 12.02 13.05 4.63
CA LEU A 181 10.89 13.97 4.75
C LEU A 181 10.61 14.65 3.41
N ILE A 182 11.62 15.28 2.80
CA ILE A 182 11.49 16.13 1.62
C ILE A 182 11.11 15.33 0.37
N VAL A 183 11.68 14.14 0.18
CA VAL A 183 11.34 13.25 -0.95
C VAL A 183 9.89 12.76 -0.87
N THR A 184 9.35 12.59 0.33
CA THR A 184 7.98 12.06 0.51
C THR A 184 6.90 13.14 0.47
N LEU A 185 7.23 14.40 0.75
CA LEU A 185 6.30 15.55 0.72
C LEU A 185 5.54 15.76 -0.60
N PRO A 186 6.15 15.68 -1.80
CA PRO A 186 5.44 15.93 -3.06
C PRO A 186 4.55 14.76 -3.50
N ILE A 187 4.67 13.58 -2.88
CA ILE A 187 4.00 12.37 -3.35
C ILE A 187 2.50 12.40 -2.96
N GLY A 188 1.62 12.08 -3.90
CA GLY A 188 0.17 12.11 -3.68
C GLY A 188 -0.35 10.95 -2.84
N GLY A 189 -1.52 11.12 -2.22
CA GLY A 189 -2.14 10.13 -1.33
C GLY A 189 -2.34 8.75 -1.95
N ALA A 190 -2.57 8.64 -3.27
CA ALA A 190 -2.75 7.33 -3.91
C ALA A 190 -1.49 6.73 -4.54
N ASP A 191 -0.36 7.47 -4.55
CA ASP A 191 0.97 6.87 -4.77
C ASP A 191 1.59 6.37 -3.46
N MET A 192 1.02 6.74 -2.30
CA MET A 192 1.49 6.30 -0.98
C MET A 192 1.65 4.78 -0.85
N PRO A 193 0.79 3.90 -1.40
CA PRO A 193 0.99 2.46 -1.27
C PRO A 193 2.34 1.99 -1.81
N VAL A 194 2.76 2.52 -2.97
CA VAL A 194 4.05 2.18 -3.59
C VAL A 194 5.20 2.71 -2.75
N VAL A 195 5.06 3.91 -2.19
CA VAL A 195 6.06 4.50 -1.29
C VAL A 195 6.22 3.69 0.00
N ILE A 196 5.12 3.24 0.60
CA ILE A 196 5.15 2.38 1.79
C ILE A 196 5.87 1.07 1.47
N SER A 197 5.56 0.45 0.33
CA SER A 197 6.24 -0.78 -0.12
C SER A 197 7.73 -0.55 -0.37
N LEU A 198 8.10 0.58 -1.00
CA LEU A 198 9.49 0.95 -1.23
C LEU A 198 10.25 1.13 0.09
N PHE A 199 9.67 1.88 1.04
CA PHE A 199 10.27 2.06 2.36
C PHE A 199 10.31 0.76 3.16
N ASN A 200 9.40 -0.19 2.93
CA ASN A 200 9.50 -1.53 3.51
C ASN A 200 10.70 -2.30 2.97
N ALA A 201 10.96 -2.21 1.67
CA ALA A 201 12.17 -2.78 1.07
C ALA A 201 13.43 -2.13 1.65
N PHE A 202 13.44 -0.81 1.76
CA PHE A 202 14.56 -0.05 2.31
C PHE A 202 14.85 -0.39 3.77
N THR A 203 13.82 -0.44 4.63
CA THR A 203 13.99 -0.87 6.03
C THR A 203 14.59 -2.28 6.11
N GLY A 204 14.13 -3.22 5.28
CA GLY A 204 14.72 -4.56 5.21
C GLY A 204 16.22 -4.54 4.84
N LEU A 205 16.57 -3.83 3.77
CA LEU A 205 17.98 -3.68 3.35
C LEU A 205 18.84 -3.02 4.44
N ALA A 206 18.36 -1.95 5.07
CA ALA A 206 19.05 -1.27 6.15
C ALA A 206 19.34 -2.22 7.32
N VAL A 207 18.33 -2.97 7.79
CA VAL A 207 18.50 -3.97 8.85
C VAL A 207 19.49 -5.07 8.43
N GLY A 208 19.47 -5.49 7.16
CA GLY A 208 20.41 -6.47 6.64
C GLY A 208 21.86 -5.99 6.66
N PHE A 209 22.10 -4.74 6.27
CA PHE A 209 23.42 -4.11 6.32
C PHE A 209 23.91 -3.92 7.74
N GLU A 210 23.07 -3.43 8.65
CA GLU A 210 23.43 -3.31 10.08
C GLU A 210 23.66 -4.68 10.72
N GLY A 211 22.93 -5.71 10.28
CA GLY A 211 23.18 -7.08 10.68
C GLY A 211 24.59 -7.55 10.30
N TYR A 212 25.08 -7.16 9.13
CA TYR A 212 26.45 -7.47 8.71
C TYR A 212 27.48 -6.74 9.57
N VAL A 213 27.26 -5.44 9.83
CA VAL A 213 28.14 -4.62 10.69
C VAL A 213 28.26 -5.20 12.09
N GLN A 214 27.16 -5.71 12.63
CA GLN A 214 27.10 -6.31 13.96
C GLN A 214 27.51 -7.79 14.00
N GLY A 215 27.83 -8.40 12.85
CA GLY A 215 28.09 -9.83 12.77
C GLY A 215 26.90 -10.68 13.24
N ASN A 216 25.67 -10.21 13.04
CA ASN A 216 24.42 -10.85 13.49
C ASN A 216 23.69 -11.54 12.33
N PRO A 217 23.76 -12.88 12.22
CA PRO A 217 23.13 -13.63 11.13
C PRO A 217 21.61 -13.48 11.09
N ALA A 218 20.95 -13.30 12.24
CA ALA A 218 19.49 -13.16 12.29
C ALA A 218 19.03 -11.87 11.60
N LEU A 219 19.73 -10.76 11.86
CA LEU A 219 19.46 -9.47 11.21
C LEU A 219 19.79 -9.50 9.71
N ILE A 220 20.92 -10.12 9.32
CA ILE A 220 21.28 -10.29 7.90
C ILE A 220 20.18 -11.04 7.16
N ILE A 221 19.82 -12.24 7.64
CA ILE A 221 18.87 -13.11 6.95
C ILE A 221 17.48 -12.46 6.91
N ALA A 222 16.98 -11.95 8.03
CA ALA A 222 15.66 -11.35 8.07
C ALA A 222 15.60 -10.07 7.21
N GLY A 223 16.60 -9.19 7.36
CA GLY A 223 16.65 -7.92 6.64
C GLY A 223 16.72 -8.10 5.13
N ILE A 224 17.66 -8.92 4.63
CA ILE A 224 17.82 -9.14 3.18
C ILE A 224 16.59 -9.82 2.57
N VAL A 225 15.98 -10.78 3.26
CA VAL A 225 14.75 -11.44 2.79
C VAL A 225 13.59 -10.44 2.67
N VAL A 226 13.39 -9.59 3.68
CA VAL A 226 12.35 -8.55 3.66
C VAL A 226 12.66 -7.50 2.58
N GLY A 227 13.92 -7.10 2.44
CA GLY A 227 14.37 -6.14 1.44
C GLY A 227 14.06 -6.62 0.01
N ALA A 228 14.47 -7.85 -0.32
CA ALA A 228 14.22 -8.44 -1.63
C ALA A 228 12.72 -8.61 -1.93
N ALA A 229 11.95 -9.13 -0.98
CA ALA A 229 10.50 -9.30 -1.12
C ALA A 229 9.78 -7.95 -1.30
N GLY A 230 10.18 -6.94 -0.52
CA GLY A 230 9.65 -5.59 -0.63
C GLY A 230 9.96 -4.95 -1.98
N THR A 231 11.17 -5.11 -2.51
CA THR A 231 11.52 -4.57 -3.83
C THR A 231 10.66 -5.19 -4.93
N LEU A 232 10.46 -6.51 -4.91
CA LEU A 232 9.58 -7.20 -5.85
C LEU A 232 8.13 -6.72 -5.74
N LEU A 233 7.60 -6.62 -4.53
CA LEU A 233 6.25 -6.11 -4.29
C LEU A 233 6.10 -4.69 -4.85
N THR A 234 7.09 -3.82 -4.62
CA THR A 234 7.10 -2.44 -5.10
C THR A 234 7.06 -2.38 -6.63
N GLN A 235 7.82 -3.24 -7.31
CA GLN A 235 7.81 -3.33 -8.77
C GLN A 235 6.48 -3.83 -9.32
N LEU A 236 5.90 -4.87 -8.70
CA LEU A 236 4.60 -5.40 -9.08
C LEU A 236 3.49 -4.35 -8.94
N MET A 237 3.51 -3.58 -7.84
CA MET A 237 2.57 -2.49 -7.62
C MET A 237 2.74 -1.36 -8.64
N ALA A 238 3.98 -0.91 -8.88
CA ALA A 238 4.26 0.14 -9.85
C ALA A 238 3.84 -0.27 -11.28
N LYS A 239 4.08 -1.54 -11.65
CA LYS A 239 3.64 -2.12 -12.92
C LYS A 239 2.12 -2.19 -13.00
N ALA A 240 1.44 -2.65 -11.95
CA ALA A 240 -0.02 -2.72 -11.90
C ALA A 240 -0.70 -1.34 -11.96
N MET A 241 -0.01 -0.29 -11.49
CA MET A 241 -0.46 1.11 -11.62
C MET A 241 -0.07 1.73 -12.98
N ASN A 242 0.71 1.03 -13.80
CA ASN A 242 1.40 1.57 -14.99
C ASN A 242 2.11 2.91 -14.75
N ARG A 243 2.72 3.07 -13.58
CA ARG A 243 3.50 4.27 -13.22
C ARG A 243 4.88 3.83 -12.75
N PRO A 244 5.95 4.16 -13.50
CA PRO A 244 7.30 3.76 -13.11
C PRO A 244 7.68 4.46 -11.80
N ILE A 245 8.51 3.79 -10.99
CA ILE A 245 8.96 4.29 -9.67
C ILE A 245 9.60 5.68 -9.79
N SER A 246 10.28 5.98 -10.91
CA SER A 246 10.83 7.30 -11.20
C SER A 246 9.78 8.41 -11.19
N ASN A 247 8.60 8.16 -11.75
CA ASN A 247 7.51 9.14 -11.83
C ASN A 247 6.79 9.32 -10.49
N ILE A 248 6.99 8.39 -9.55
CA ILE A 248 6.46 8.45 -8.19
C ILE A 248 7.41 9.23 -7.28
N LEU A 249 8.72 8.98 -7.39
CA LEU A 249 9.75 9.63 -6.56
C LEU A 249 10.16 11.01 -7.06
N PHE A 250 10.13 11.24 -8.37
CA PHE A 250 10.45 12.52 -8.98
C PHE A 250 9.21 13.18 -9.55
N THR A 251 9.12 14.50 -9.41
CA THR A 251 8.03 15.24 -10.01
C THR A 251 8.21 15.24 -11.54
N PRO A 252 7.19 14.89 -12.34
CA PRO A 252 7.29 14.92 -13.80
C PRO A 252 7.68 16.33 -14.28
N MET A 253 8.65 16.41 -15.19
CA MET A 253 9.07 17.69 -15.78
C MET A 253 8.11 18.17 -16.89
N VAL A 254 7.24 17.29 -17.38
CA VAL A 254 6.26 17.58 -18.44
C VAL A 254 4.88 17.59 -17.82
N ALA A 255 4.12 18.67 -18.05
CA ALA A 255 2.71 18.74 -17.67
C ALA A 255 1.92 17.67 -18.44
N ALA A 256 1.07 16.90 -17.74
CA ALA A 256 0.16 15.98 -18.41
C ALA A 256 -0.77 16.80 -19.33
N SER A 257 -0.83 16.42 -20.60
CA SER A 257 -1.83 16.95 -21.54
C SER A 257 -3.22 16.54 -21.07
N SER A 258 -4.18 17.48 -21.06
CA SER A 258 -5.59 17.15 -20.88
C SER A 258 -6.02 16.23 -22.02
N GLY A 259 -6.50 15.03 -21.68
CA GLY A 259 -6.97 14.04 -22.66
C GLY A 259 -8.17 14.51 -23.46
N GLU A 260 -8.56 13.72 -24.46
CA GLU A 260 -9.69 14.03 -25.35
C GLU A 260 -10.98 14.29 -24.57
N ALA A 261 -11.82 15.19 -25.10
CA ALA A 261 -13.11 15.50 -24.52
C ALA A 261 -14.03 14.28 -24.57
N ILE A 262 -14.54 13.86 -23.41
CA ILE A 262 -15.45 12.72 -23.32
C ILE A 262 -16.80 13.08 -23.93
N THR A 263 -17.34 12.19 -24.76
CA THR A 263 -18.64 12.33 -25.42
C THR A 263 -19.70 11.44 -24.74
N GLY A 264 -20.97 11.87 -24.78
CA GLY A 264 -22.10 11.15 -24.18
C GLY A 264 -22.73 11.86 -22.99
N THR A 265 -23.73 11.24 -22.38
CA THR A 265 -24.41 11.76 -21.18
C THR A 265 -24.50 10.70 -20.10
N MET A 266 -24.26 11.08 -18.84
CA MET A 266 -24.45 10.19 -17.71
C MET A 266 -25.94 9.92 -17.50
N LYS A 267 -26.33 8.64 -17.51
CA LYS A 267 -27.73 8.20 -17.34
C LYS A 267 -27.95 7.77 -15.89
N GLU A 268 -28.84 8.45 -15.17
CA GLU A 268 -29.15 8.13 -13.77
C GLU A 268 -30.08 6.92 -13.64
N LEU A 269 -29.99 6.20 -12.53
CA LEU A 269 -30.74 4.98 -12.21
C LEU A 269 -31.18 5.02 -10.74
N SER A 270 -32.39 4.53 -10.46
CA SER A 270 -32.90 4.40 -9.11
C SER A 270 -32.41 3.11 -8.43
N GLY A 271 -32.45 3.06 -7.08
CA GLY A 271 -32.11 1.84 -6.35
C GLY A 271 -33.05 0.66 -6.67
N LEU A 272 -34.32 0.95 -6.94
CA LEU A 272 -35.32 -0.04 -7.36
C LEU A 272 -34.96 -0.68 -8.71
N ASP A 273 -34.63 0.15 -9.71
CA ASP A 273 -34.27 -0.36 -11.04
C ASP A 273 -32.95 -1.14 -10.98
N ALA A 274 -31.98 -0.68 -10.18
CA ALA A 274 -30.74 -1.40 -9.94
C ALA A 274 -30.98 -2.79 -9.32
N ALA A 275 -31.86 -2.87 -8.31
CA ALA A 275 -32.27 -4.13 -7.71
C ALA A 275 -32.95 -5.07 -8.71
N ALA A 276 -33.88 -4.54 -9.53
CA ALA A 276 -34.58 -5.32 -10.55
C ALA A 276 -33.61 -5.88 -11.61
N MET A 277 -32.70 -5.04 -12.12
CA MET A 277 -31.69 -5.46 -13.10
C MET A 277 -30.80 -6.59 -12.57
N MET A 278 -30.41 -6.53 -11.29
CA MET A 278 -29.58 -7.57 -10.68
C MET A 278 -30.38 -8.82 -10.29
N ARG A 279 -31.63 -8.68 -9.86
CA ARG A 279 -32.48 -9.82 -9.43
C ARG A 279 -32.78 -10.80 -10.56
N TYR A 280 -32.91 -10.29 -11.78
CA TYR A 280 -33.22 -11.07 -12.99
C TYR A 280 -31.98 -11.32 -13.87
N ALA A 281 -30.79 -10.93 -13.41
CA ALA A 281 -29.55 -11.30 -14.07
C ALA A 281 -29.26 -12.79 -13.84
N SER A 282 -28.57 -13.42 -14.79
CA SER A 282 -27.94 -14.72 -14.56
C SER A 282 -26.58 -14.56 -13.88
N LYS A 283 -25.85 -13.49 -14.23
CA LYS A 283 -24.49 -13.25 -13.74
C LYS A 283 -24.22 -11.78 -13.39
N VAL A 284 -23.77 -11.55 -12.16
CA VAL A 284 -23.40 -10.24 -11.61
C VAL A 284 -21.92 -10.24 -11.22
N ILE A 285 -21.15 -9.30 -11.77
CA ILE A 285 -19.75 -9.08 -11.36
C ILE A 285 -19.66 -7.79 -10.55
N ILE A 286 -19.26 -7.90 -9.29
CA ILE A 286 -19.09 -6.76 -8.39
C ILE A 286 -17.63 -6.29 -8.45
N VAL A 287 -17.43 -5.01 -8.75
CA VAL A 287 -16.13 -4.34 -8.79
C VAL A 287 -16.01 -3.36 -7.62
N PRO A 288 -15.44 -3.77 -6.48
CA PRO A 288 -15.26 -2.90 -5.33
C PRO A 288 -14.09 -1.93 -5.52
N GLY A 289 -14.28 -0.70 -5.04
CA GLY A 289 -13.23 0.32 -4.99
C GLY A 289 -13.13 1.02 -3.65
N TYR A 290 -12.25 2.02 -3.56
CA TYR A 290 -11.98 2.73 -2.31
C TYR A 290 -13.22 3.42 -1.72
N GLY A 291 -14.19 3.83 -2.55
CA GLY A 291 -15.45 4.40 -2.06
C GLY A 291 -16.26 3.44 -1.18
N MET A 292 -16.21 2.13 -1.47
CA MET A 292 -16.84 1.09 -0.63
C MET A 292 -16.19 1.05 0.76
N ALA A 293 -14.86 1.13 0.82
CA ALA A 293 -14.10 1.12 2.06
C ALA A 293 -14.40 2.34 2.94
N VAL A 294 -14.43 3.54 2.33
CA VAL A 294 -14.72 4.80 3.05
C VAL A 294 -16.13 4.80 3.64
N ALA A 295 -17.09 4.20 2.93
CA ALA A 295 -18.47 4.09 3.39
C ALA A 295 -18.72 2.92 4.36
N HIS A 296 -17.72 2.09 4.64
CA HIS A 296 -17.88 0.84 5.39
C HIS A 296 -19.01 -0.05 4.83
N ALA A 297 -19.08 -0.15 3.50
CA ALA A 297 -20.18 -0.82 2.80
C ALA A 297 -19.99 -2.34 2.63
N GLN A 298 -18.82 -2.90 2.95
CA GLN A 298 -18.46 -4.29 2.68
C GLN A 298 -19.46 -5.32 3.22
N HIS A 299 -20.00 -5.11 4.44
CA HIS A 299 -21.00 -6.01 5.02
C HIS A 299 -22.34 -5.95 4.28
N LYS A 300 -22.73 -4.77 3.78
CA LYS A 300 -23.96 -4.62 2.98
C LYS A 300 -23.80 -5.23 1.60
N VAL A 301 -22.64 -5.06 0.97
CA VAL A 301 -22.36 -5.72 -0.31
C VAL A 301 -22.41 -7.25 -0.17
N TRP A 302 -21.90 -7.79 0.94
CA TRP A 302 -22.02 -9.22 1.22
C TRP A 302 -23.47 -9.66 1.49
N GLU A 303 -24.25 -8.92 2.29
CA GLU A 303 -25.68 -9.18 2.50
C GLU A 303 -26.45 -9.19 1.17
N MET A 304 -26.20 -8.20 0.30
CA MET A 304 -26.79 -8.11 -1.03
C MET A 304 -26.39 -9.31 -1.91
N THR A 305 -25.13 -9.73 -1.84
CA THR A 305 -24.62 -10.89 -2.60
C THR A 305 -25.35 -12.17 -2.18
N ALA A 306 -25.50 -12.40 -0.88
CA ALA A 306 -26.22 -13.58 -0.37
C ALA A 306 -27.66 -13.64 -0.87
N ILE A 307 -28.38 -12.50 -0.89
CA ILE A 307 -29.76 -12.42 -1.38
C ILE A 307 -29.84 -12.71 -2.89
N LEU A 308 -28.87 -12.21 -3.67
CA LEU A 308 -28.79 -12.49 -5.11
C LEU A 308 -28.49 -13.98 -5.38
N GLU A 309 -27.66 -14.62 -4.57
CA GLU A 309 -27.34 -16.03 -4.70
C GLU A 309 -28.50 -16.94 -4.30
N GLU A 310 -29.25 -16.59 -3.24
CA GLU A 310 -30.52 -17.25 -2.89
C GLU A 310 -31.54 -17.18 -4.03
N ALA A 311 -31.47 -16.10 -4.80
CA ALA A 311 -32.26 -15.84 -6.00
C ALA A 311 -31.78 -16.61 -7.25
N GLY A 312 -30.68 -17.35 -7.17
CA GLY A 312 -30.09 -18.14 -8.26
C GLY A 312 -29.11 -17.39 -9.17
N VAL A 313 -28.70 -16.17 -8.80
CA VAL A 313 -27.76 -15.35 -9.57
C VAL A 313 -26.32 -15.74 -9.25
N GLU A 314 -25.48 -15.94 -10.27
CA GLU A 314 -24.04 -16.13 -10.09
C GLU A 314 -23.37 -14.80 -9.76
N VAL A 315 -22.80 -14.65 -8.55
CA VAL A 315 -22.12 -13.43 -8.13
C VAL A 315 -20.62 -13.67 -7.95
N LYS A 316 -19.80 -12.82 -8.57
CA LYS A 316 -18.33 -12.82 -8.45
C LYS A 316 -17.79 -11.45 -8.07
N PHE A 317 -16.70 -11.41 -7.32
CA PHE A 317 -15.98 -10.19 -6.98
C PHE A 317 -14.72 -10.07 -7.84
N ALA A 318 -14.61 -8.98 -8.60
CA ALA A 318 -13.47 -8.68 -9.45
C ALA A 318 -12.57 -7.63 -8.77
N ILE A 319 -11.39 -8.04 -8.31
CA ILE A 319 -10.48 -7.17 -7.58
C ILE A 319 -9.37 -6.66 -8.49
N HIS A 320 -9.31 -5.33 -8.64
CA HIS A 320 -8.16 -4.70 -9.27
C HIS A 320 -6.96 -4.69 -8.30
N PRO A 321 -5.72 -5.05 -8.71
CA PRO A 321 -4.55 -5.12 -7.82
C PRO A 321 -4.26 -3.83 -7.04
N VAL A 322 -4.64 -2.69 -7.60
CA VAL A 322 -4.41 -1.34 -7.04
C VAL A 322 -5.68 -0.71 -6.44
N ALA A 323 -6.76 -1.47 -6.28
CA ALA A 323 -7.98 -0.98 -5.66
C ALA A 323 -7.75 -0.68 -4.16
N GLY A 324 -8.00 0.58 -3.77
CA GLY A 324 -7.91 1.02 -2.38
C GLY A 324 -6.66 1.86 -2.10
N ARG A 325 -6.10 1.69 -0.89
CA ARG A 325 -4.93 2.45 -0.38
C ARG A 325 -3.77 1.58 0.12
N MET A 326 -3.82 0.27 -0.14
CA MET A 326 -2.71 -0.65 0.09
C MET A 326 -2.90 -1.88 -0.82
N PRO A 327 -1.85 -2.63 -1.14
CA PRO A 327 -2.00 -3.94 -1.77
C PRO A 327 -2.96 -4.82 -0.97
N GLY A 328 -3.88 -5.47 -1.68
CA GLY A 328 -4.85 -6.37 -1.06
C GLY A 328 -5.88 -5.69 -0.15
N HIS A 329 -6.02 -4.35 -0.20
CA HIS A 329 -6.97 -3.61 0.66
C HIS A 329 -8.38 -4.18 0.53
N MET A 330 -8.87 -4.40 -0.71
CA MET A 330 -10.21 -4.93 -0.93
C MET A 330 -10.34 -6.38 -0.45
N ASN A 331 -9.33 -7.23 -0.69
CA ASN A 331 -9.34 -8.63 -0.25
C ASN A 331 -9.52 -8.72 1.28
N VAL A 332 -8.82 -7.86 2.02
CA VAL A 332 -8.90 -7.83 3.48
C VAL A 332 -10.28 -7.38 3.97
N LEU A 333 -10.86 -6.33 3.36
CA LEU A 333 -12.19 -5.85 3.75
C LEU A 333 -13.31 -6.85 3.39
N LEU A 334 -13.20 -7.52 2.26
CA LEU A 334 -14.17 -8.57 1.87
C LEU A 334 -14.04 -9.79 2.78
N ALA A 335 -12.82 -10.18 3.16
CA ALA A 335 -12.60 -11.25 4.13
C ALA A 335 -13.16 -10.88 5.52
N GLU A 336 -13.03 -9.62 5.96
CA GLU A 336 -13.68 -9.11 7.18
C GLU A 336 -15.21 -9.18 7.09
N ALA A 337 -15.78 -8.93 5.91
CA ALA A 337 -17.21 -9.07 5.68
C ALA A 337 -17.70 -10.53 5.64
N GLY A 338 -16.79 -11.50 5.58
CA GLY A 338 -17.10 -12.92 5.51
C GLY A 338 -17.25 -13.46 4.08
N VAL A 339 -16.78 -12.73 3.06
CA VAL A 339 -16.84 -13.17 1.67
C VAL A 339 -15.88 -14.35 1.46
N PRO A 340 -16.35 -15.49 0.92
CA PRO A 340 -15.50 -16.63 0.57
C PRO A 340 -14.45 -16.30 -0.49
N TYR A 341 -13.21 -16.78 -0.32
CA TYR A 341 -12.09 -16.49 -1.22
C TYR A 341 -12.28 -17.01 -2.65
N ASP A 342 -13.03 -18.10 -2.83
CA ASP A 342 -13.38 -18.67 -4.14
C ASP A 342 -14.31 -17.77 -4.97
N LYS A 343 -14.89 -16.74 -4.36
CA LYS A 343 -15.67 -15.70 -5.05
C LYS A 343 -14.84 -14.47 -5.41
N ILE A 344 -13.60 -14.38 -4.94
CA ILE A 344 -12.71 -13.23 -5.11
C ILE A 344 -11.70 -13.57 -6.19
N PHE A 345 -11.80 -12.89 -7.32
CA PHE A 345 -10.96 -13.12 -8.49
C PHE A 345 -10.05 -11.93 -8.77
N ASP A 346 -8.82 -12.23 -9.17
CA ASP A 346 -7.89 -11.22 -9.66
C ASP A 346 -8.22 -10.80 -11.10
N LEU A 347 -7.68 -9.65 -11.51
CA LEU A 347 -7.92 -9.05 -12.82
C LEU A 347 -7.73 -10.03 -13.99
N ASP A 348 -6.64 -10.79 -13.98
CA ASP A 348 -6.29 -11.71 -15.08
C ASP A 348 -7.22 -12.93 -15.15
N GLU A 349 -7.83 -13.31 -14.02
CA GLU A 349 -8.72 -14.47 -13.91
C GLU A 349 -10.13 -14.13 -14.38
N ILE A 350 -10.62 -12.93 -14.06
CA ILE A 350 -12.03 -12.53 -14.27
C ILE A 350 -12.26 -11.75 -15.56
N ASN A 351 -11.23 -11.14 -16.16
CA ASN A 351 -11.41 -10.23 -17.29
C ASN A 351 -12.07 -10.86 -18.53
N GLY A 352 -11.86 -12.17 -18.73
CA GLY A 352 -12.49 -12.93 -19.82
C GLY A 352 -13.99 -13.16 -19.63
N GLU A 353 -14.51 -12.97 -18.42
CA GLU A 353 -15.91 -13.26 -18.08
C GLU A 353 -16.84 -12.04 -18.19
N PHE A 354 -16.32 -10.81 -18.28
CA PHE A 354 -17.17 -9.60 -18.33
C PHE A 354 -18.12 -9.58 -19.52
N ALA A 355 -17.71 -10.08 -20.68
CA ALA A 355 -18.57 -10.15 -21.87
C ALA A 355 -19.79 -11.09 -21.69
N GLN A 356 -19.74 -11.98 -20.69
CA GLN A 356 -20.83 -12.90 -20.35
C GLN A 356 -21.63 -12.41 -19.13
N ALA A 357 -21.26 -11.30 -18.51
CA ALA A 357 -21.96 -10.75 -17.35
C ALA A 357 -23.15 -9.89 -17.81
N ASP A 358 -24.31 -10.14 -17.22
CA ASP A 358 -25.51 -9.33 -17.48
C ASP A 358 -25.40 -7.96 -16.79
N VAL A 359 -24.82 -7.93 -15.58
CA VAL A 359 -24.61 -6.70 -14.82
C VAL A 359 -23.20 -6.66 -14.21
N ALA A 360 -22.47 -5.57 -14.46
CA ALA A 360 -21.28 -5.20 -13.70
C ALA A 360 -21.63 -4.09 -12.68
N LEU A 361 -21.57 -4.42 -11.40
CA LEU A 361 -21.81 -3.46 -10.31
C LEU A 361 -20.49 -2.86 -9.83
N ILE A 362 -20.25 -1.59 -10.16
CA ILE A 362 -19.07 -0.84 -9.73
C ILE A 362 -19.43 -0.06 -8.47
N ILE A 363 -18.79 -0.40 -7.35
CA ILE A 363 -19.07 0.26 -6.06
C ILE A 363 -17.85 1.04 -5.57
N GLY A 364 -17.89 2.37 -5.77
CA GLY A 364 -16.83 3.27 -5.30
C GLY A 364 -15.49 3.09 -6.02
N ALA A 365 -15.47 2.50 -7.22
CA ALA A 365 -14.31 2.44 -8.10
C ALA A 365 -14.42 3.49 -9.21
N ASN A 366 -13.27 3.95 -9.73
CA ASN A 366 -13.24 4.91 -10.83
C ASN A 366 -12.15 4.57 -11.84
N ASP A 367 -10.88 4.87 -11.52
CA ASP A 367 -9.76 4.72 -12.47
C ASP A 367 -9.57 3.27 -12.93
N VAL A 368 -9.78 2.30 -12.04
CA VAL A 368 -9.57 0.86 -12.29
C VAL A 368 -10.57 0.22 -13.28
N VAL A 369 -11.59 0.97 -13.68
CA VAL A 369 -12.61 0.58 -14.66
C VAL A 369 -12.67 1.59 -15.82
N ASN A 370 -11.70 2.50 -15.96
CA ASN A 370 -11.75 3.58 -16.93
C ASN A 370 -11.21 3.14 -18.32
N PRO A 371 -12.05 3.01 -19.36
CA PRO A 371 -11.65 2.49 -20.68
C PRO A 371 -10.58 3.33 -21.40
N THR A 372 -10.44 4.61 -21.01
CA THR A 372 -9.40 5.50 -21.57
C THR A 372 -7.99 4.96 -21.38
N ALA A 373 -7.77 4.11 -20.37
CA ALA A 373 -6.50 3.41 -20.18
C ALA A 373 -6.11 2.53 -21.38
N ARG A 374 -7.09 2.02 -22.17
CA ARG A 374 -6.84 1.19 -23.34
C ARG A 374 -6.80 1.98 -24.65
N THR A 375 -7.56 3.07 -24.75
CA THR A 375 -7.83 3.76 -26.02
C THR A 375 -7.07 5.07 -26.19
N ASP A 376 -6.89 5.84 -25.12
CA ASP A 376 -6.36 7.21 -25.19
C ASP A 376 -4.89 7.28 -24.73
N LYS A 377 -3.97 7.43 -25.68
CA LYS A 377 -2.52 7.55 -25.42
C LYS A 377 -2.12 8.80 -24.64
N SER A 378 -2.97 9.82 -24.64
CA SER A 378 -2.74 11.08 -23.92
C SER A 378 -3.20 11.00 -22.45
N SER A 379 -3.99 9.98 -22.10
CA SER A 379 -4.49 9.76 -20.75
C SER A 379 -3.34 9.43 -19.78
N PRO A 380 -3.34 10.01 -18.56
CA PRO A 380 -2.32 9.71 -17.54
C PRO A 380 -2.37 8.26 -17.02
N ILE A 381 -3.44 7.53 -17.36
CA ILE A 381 -3.60 6.10 -17.02
C ILE A 381 -3.49 5.20 -18.26
N TYR A 382 -3.08 5.73 -19.42
CA TYR A 382 -2.87 4.91 -20.62
C TYR A 382 -1.92 3.75 -20.34
N GLY A 383 -2.28 2.54 -20.76
CA GLY A 383 -1.53 1.30 -20.54
C GLY A 383 -1.73 0.65 -19.18
N MET A 384 -2.48 1.26 -18.26
CA MET A 384 -2.89 0.62 -17.02
C MET A 384 -3.81 -0.57 -17.33
N PRO A 385 -3.52 -1.80 -16.84
CA PRO A 385 -4.50 -2.87 -16.86
C PRO A 385 -5.76 -2.39 -16.15
N ILE A 386 -6.94 -2.65 -16.71
CA ILE A 386 -8.21 -2.29 -16.08
C ILE A 386 -9.14 -3.50 -16.07
N LEU A 387 -10.16 -3.44 -15.23
CA LEU A 387 -11.27 -4.38 -15.30
C LEU A 387 -12.16 -4.00 -16.47
N ASN A 388 -12.44 -4.98 -17.34
CA ASN A 388 -13.23 -4.78 -18.58
C ASN A 388 -14.75 -4.67 -18.29
N ALA A 389 -15.12 -3.91 -17.26
CA ALA A 389 -16.51 -3.71 -16.85
C ALA A 389 -17.37 -3.10 -17.97
N ASP A 390 -16.75 -2.33 -18.88
CA ASP A 390 -17.40 -1.78 -20.07
C ASP A 390 -17.94 -2.83 -21.04
N MET A 391 -17.43 -4.07 -20.99
CA MET A 391 -17.87 -5.18 -21.85
C MET A 391 -19.11 -5.93 -21.31
N ALA A 392 -19.57 -5.63 -20.08
CA ALA A 392 -20.80 -6.22 -19.54
C ALA A 392 -22.04 -5.67 -20.25
N GLN A 393 -23.13 -6.45 -20.28
CA GLN A 393 -24.36 -6.01 -20.94
C GLN A 393 -24.92 -4.73 -20.33
N ASN A 394 -24.91 -4.63 -19.00
CA ASN A 394 -25.24 -3.42 -18.26
C ASN A 394 -24.20 -3.13 -17.18
N VAL A 395 -23.97 -1.85 -16.92
CA VAL A 395 -23.03 -1.39 -15.90
C VAL A 395 -23.76 -0.46 -14.94
N ILE A 396 -23.67 -0.73 -13.65
CA ILE A 396 -24.25 0.10 -12.59
C ILE A 396 -23.10 0.68 -11.76
N VAL A 397 -23.03 2.00 -11.65
CA VAL A 397 -21.98 2.69 -10.89
C VAL A 397 -22.57 3.38 -9.67
N ILE A 398 -22.12 2.98 -8.48
CA ILE A 398 -22.46 3.63 -7.22
C ILE A 398 -21.38 4.66 -6.85
N LYS A 399 -21.75 5.94 -6.84
CA LYS A 399 -20.87 7.05 -6.40
C LYS A 399 -21.67 8.24 -5.88
N ARG A 400 -21.06 9.04 -5.00
CA ARG A 400 -21.71 10.21 -4.36
C ARG A 400 -22.03 11.39 -5.29
N GLY A 401 -21.41 11.46 -6.47
CA GLY A 401 -21.58 12.60 -7.38
C GLY A 401 -20.65 12.51 -8.58
N LYS A 402 -20.42 13.62 -9.30
CA LYS A 402 -19.61 13.65 -10.54
C LYS A 402 -18.10 13.79 -10.33
N GLY A 403 -17.62 13.71 -9.09
CA GLY A 403 -16.19 13.83 -8.77
C GLY A 403 -15.31 12.84 -9.55
N THR A 404 -14.09 13.28 -9.84
CA THR A 404 -13.04 12.48 -10.47
C THR A 404 -12.41 11.51 -9.47
N GLY A 405 -11.72 10.51 -10.02
CA GLY A 405 -11.02 9.50 -9.24
C GLY A 405 -9.62 9.97 -8.86
N TYR A 406 -8.68 9.05 -8.77
CA TYR A 406 -7.35 9.36 -8.28
C TYR A 406 -6.53 10.19 -9.29
N SER A 407 -6.53 9.75 -10.54
CA SER A 407 -5.84 10.36 -11.68
C SER A 407 -6.38 11.75 -12.04
N GLY A 408 -7.48 12.19 -11.43
CA GLY A 408 -8.07 13.50 -11.65
C GLY A 408 -8.74 13.66 -13.01
N ILE A 409 -8.87 12.58 -13.78
CA ILE A 409 -9.58 12.56 -15.05
C ILE A 409 -11.01 12.07 -14.87
N GLU A 410 -11.87 12.47 -15.80
CA GLU A 410 -13.18 11.89 -15.95
C GLU A 410 -13.09 10.47 -16.54
N ASN A 411 -14.13 9.67 -16.31
CA ASN A 411 -14.16 8.28 -16.72
C ASN A 411 -15.14 8.08 -17.86
N ALA A 412 -14.61 7.65 -19.01
CA ALA A 412 -15.39 7.44 -20.22
C ALA A 412 -16.48 6.37 -20.06
N LEU A 413 -16.31 5.39 -19.15
CA LEU A 413 -17.32 4.38 -18.84
C LEU A 413 -18.64 5.02 -18.41
N PHE A 414 -18.61 6.11 -17.66
CA PHE A 414 -19.83 6.71 -17.11
C PHE A 414 -20.73 7.33 -18.18
N TYR A 415 -20.23 7.45 -19.41
CA TYR A 415 -20.91 8.04 -20.54
C TYR A 415 -21.27 7.00 -21.62
N THR A 416 -20.93 5.71 -21.42
CA THR A 416 -21.30 4.65 -22.38
C THR A 416 -22.78 4.33 -22.32
N ASP A 417 -23.31 3.78 -23.42
CA ASP A 417 -24.75 3.53 -23.52
C ASP A 417 -25.28 2.47 -22.56
N ASN A 418 -24.45 1.50 -22.18
CA ASN A 418 -24.75 0.43 -21.23
C ASN A 418 -24.52 0.83 -19.76
N CYS A 419 -23.98 2.03 -19.48
CA CYS A 419 -23.70 2.47 -18.11
C CYS A 419 -24.87 3.27 -17.51
N ARG A 420 -25.10 3.05 -16.23
CA ARG A 420 -26.14 3.67 -15.40
C ARG A 420 -25.54 4.11 -14.06
N MET A 421 -25.91 5.29 -13.61
CA MET A 421 -25.34 5.95 -12.43
C MET A 421 -26.35 5.92 -11.28
N LEU A 422 -26.00 5.25 -10.17
CA LEU A 422 -26.76 5.29 -8.93
C LEU A 422 -26.04 6.24 -7.96
N TYR A 423 -26.61 7.43 -7.77
CA TYR A 423 -25.98 8.47 -6.95
C TYR A 423 -26.30 8.29 -5.47
N GLY A 424 -25.24 8.21 -4.66
CA GLY A 424 -25.36 8.13 -3.22
C GLY A 424 -24.08 7.64 -2.56
N ASP A 425 -24.09 7.58 -1.23
CA ASP A 425 -23.03 6.93 -0.50
C ASP A 425 -23.16 5.39 -0.61
N ALA A 426 -22.04 4.68 -0.66
CA ALA A 426 -22.02 3.28 -1.07
C ALA A 426 -22.82 2.37 -0.11
N GLN A 427 -22.75 2.62 1.20
CA GLN A 427 -23.46 1.82 2.19
C GLN A 427 -24.99 2.05 2.16
N PRO A 428 -25.50 3.30 2.17
CA PRO A 428 -26.92 3.56 1.99
C PRO A 428 -27.50 2.98 0.69
N MET A 429 -26.81 3.15 -0.44
CA MET A 429 -27.27 2.64 -1.73
C MET A 429 -27.31 1.11 -1.78
N ALA A 430 -26.30 0.43 -1.22
CA ALA A 430 -26.37 -1.02 -1.03
C ALA A 430 -27.55 -1.42 -0.13
N GLY A 431 -27.83 -0.65 0.93
CA GLY A 431 -28.99 -0.86 1.80
C GLY A 431 -30.33 -0.72 1.09
N GLU A 432 -30.49 0.29 0.24
CA GLU A 432 -31.69 0.52 -0.57
C GLU A 432 -31.92 -0.62 -1.56
N ILE A 433 -30.87 -1.05 -2.26
CA ILE A 433 -30.93 -2.20 -3.17
C ILE A 433 -31.38 -3.45 -2.40
N ILE A 434 -30.81 -3.73 -1.24
CA ILE A 434 -31.20 -4.88 -0.39
C ILE A 434 -32.67 -4.83 -0.03
N GLN A 435 -33.19 -3.66 0.35
CA GLN A 435 -34.61 -3.50 0.69
C GLN A 435 -35.50 -3.88 -0.50
N HIS A 436 -35.17 -3.39 -1.69
CA HIS A 436 -35.92 -3.72 -2.91
C HIS A 436 -35.79 -5.19 -3.31
N LEU A 437 -34.59 -5.78 -3.23
CA LEU A 437 -34.38 -7.21 -3.51
C LEU A 437 -35.26 -8.10 -2.63
N LYS A 438 -35.38 -7.77 -1.33
CA LYS A 438 -36.22 -8.52 -0.38
C LYS A 438 -37.72 -8.43 -0.70
N THR A 439 -38.16 -7.35 -1.34
CA THR A 439 -39.57 -7.19 -1.77
C THR A 439 -39.89 -7.86 -3.09
N MET A 440 -38.87 -8.24 -3.87
CA MET A 440 -38.99 -8.96 -5.14
C MET A 440 -38.89 -10.49 -4.97
N GLY A 441 -38.88 -10.96 -3.71
CA GLY A 441 -38.81 -12.37 -3.32
C GLY A 441 -40.16 -13.06 -3.36
#